data_AF-A0A972NEF8-F1
#
_entry.id   AF-A0A972NEF8-F1
#
_cell.length_a   1.000
_cell.length_b   1.000
_cell.length_c   1.000
_cell.angle_alpha   90.00
_cell.angle_beta   90.00
_cell.angle_gamma   90.00
#
_symmetry.space_group_name_H-M   'P 1'
#
loop_
_entity.id
_entity.type
_entity.pdbx_description
1 polymer ?
#
loop_
_entity_poly.entity_id
_entity_poly.type
_entity_poly.pdbx_seq_one_letter_code
_entity_poly.pdbx_strand_id
1 'polypeptide(L)'
;QGIIAVEAREEDKELLQLLREALNDPASEAEAKAERSFLKTLEGGCQVPMGALAEVAYDGSMRIRGFVSDLEGRRFFEATEEGHALEAEEVGRRLAEKLLKSGAAEILSELRGS
;
A
#
# COMPACT_ATOMS: atom_id res chain seq x y z
N GLN A 1 -3.92 -1.48 -7.56
CA GLN A 1 -4.66 -0.98 -8.77
C GLN A 1 -5.94 -1.78 -8.93
N GLY A 2 -7.02 -1.22 -9.51
CA GLY A 2 -8.26 -1.97 -9.80
C GLY A 2 -9.39 -1.74 -8.79
N ILE A 3 -9.15 -0.86 -7.82
CA ILE A 3 -10.09 -0.47 -6.77
C ILE A 3 -10.65 0.91 -7.09
N ILE A 4 -11.96 1.08 -6.92
CA ILE A 4 -12.63 2.38 -7.05
C ILE A 4 -12.82 2.96 -5.65
N ALA A 5 -12.28 4.15 -5.42
CA ALA A 5 -12.51 4.90 -4.20
C ALA A 5 -13.76 5.77 -4.34
N VAL A 6 -14.64 5.71 -3.35
CA VAL A 6 -15.79 6.61 -3.21
C VAL A 6 -15.53 7.53 -2.02
N GLU A 7 -15.58 8.84 -2.25
CA GLU A 7 -15.32 9.85 -1.22
C GLU A 7 -16.60 10.62 -0.86
N ALA A 8 -16.78 10.88 0.43
CA ALA A 8 -17.85 11.69 0.98
C ALA A 8 -17.32 12.52 2.16
N ARG A 9 -18.07 13.56 2.57
CA ARG A 9 -17.71 14.36 3.75
C ARG A 9 -17.78 13.50 5.01
N GLU A 10 -16.81 13.67 5.90
CA GLU A 10 -16.74 12.87 7.12
C GLU A 10 -17.93 13.10 8.06
N GLU A 11 -18.54 14.30 8.01
CA GLU A 11 -19.71 14.63 8.85
C GLU A 11 -21.00 13.92 8.40
N ASP A 12 -21.08 13.47 7.14
CA ASP A 12 -22.27 12.86 6.54
C ASP A 12 -22.35 11.36 6.88
N LYS A 13 -22.60 11.06 8.16
CA LYS A 13 -22.58 9.69 8.69
C LYS A 13 -23.60 8.77 8.05
N GLU A 14 -24.77 9.31 7.68
CA GLU A 14 -25.83 8.55 7.03
C GLU A 14 -25.41 8.10 5.63
N LEU A 15 -24.86 9.02 4.82
CA LEU A 15 -24.33 8.69 3.50
C LEU A 15 -23.17 7.68 3.58
N LEU A 16 -22.24 7.89 4.52
CA LEU A 16 -21.11 6.99 4.71
C LEU A 16 -21.56 5.57 5.07
N GLN A 17 -22.55 5.44 5.96
CA GLN A 17 -23.11 4.13 6.31
C GLN A 17 -23.76 3.46 5.09
N LEU A 18 -24.60 4.20 4.36
CA LEU A 18 -25.27 3.69 3.17
C LEU A 18 -24.28 3.21 2.10
N LEU A 19 -23.26 4.02 1.80
CA LEU A 19 -22.22 3.66 0.83
C LEU A 19 -21.45 2.41 1.26
N ARG A 20 -21.12 2.31 2.55
CA ARG A 20 -20.39 1.16 3.08
C ARG A 20 -21.20 -0.13 2.98
N GLU A 21 -22.47 -0.08 3.34
CA GLU A 21 -23.37 -1.25 3.26
C GLU A 21 -23.64 -1.68 1.81
N ALA A 22 -23.75 -0.72 0.89
CA ALA A 22 -24.13 -1.01 -0.49
C ALA A 22 -22.95 -1.40 -1.40
N LEU A 23 -21.75 -0.86 -1.18
CA LEU A 23 -20.65 -0.92 -2.16
C LEU A 23 -19.33 -1.48 -1.63
N ASN A 24 -19.11 -1.51 -0.32
CA ASN A 24 -17.79 -1.84 0.23
C ASN A 24 -17.55 -3.35 0.24
N ASP A 25 -16.46 -3.77 -0.40
CA ASP A 25 -15.90 -5.11 -0.24
C ASP A 25 -14.77 -5.10 0.81
N PRO A 26 -14.90 -5.83 1.93
CA PRO A 26 -13.91 -5.81 3.00
C PRO A 26 -12.50 -6.27 2.59
N ALA A 27 -12.41 -7.22 1.65
CA ALA A 27 -11.11 -7.70 1.15
C ALA A 27 -10.40 -6.61 0.35
N SER A 28 -11.08 -6.02 -0.63
CA SER A 28 -10.59 -4.91 -1.44
C SER A 28 -10.21 -3.70 -0.57
N GLU A 29 -10.99 -3.40 0.48
CA GLU A 29 -10.66 -2.33 1.42
C GLU A 29 -9.34 -2.61 2.16
N ALA A 30 -9.13 -3.84 2.63
CA ALA A 30 -7.90 -4.23 3.31
C ALA A 30 -6.69 -4.18 2.35
N GLU A 31 -6.84 -4.71 1.13
CA GLU A 31 -5.79 -4.67 0.10
C GLU A 31 -5.38 -3.22 -0.21
N ALA A 32 -6.36 -2.33 -0.43
CA ALA A 32 -6.11 -0.91 -0.64
C ALA A 32 -5.39 -0.25 0.55
N LYS A 33 -5.79 -0.57 1.79
CA LYS A 33 -5.15 -0.01 2.99
C LYS A 33 -3.69 -0.44 3.11
N ALA A 34 -3.39 -1.71 2.83
CA ALA A 34 -2.02 -2.21 2.86
C ALA A 34 -1.15 -1.55 1.77
N GLU A 35 -1.64 -1.49 0.53
CA GLU A 35 -0.95 -0.84 -0.59
C GLU A 35 -0.71 0.65 -0.33
N ARG A 36 -1.72 1.37 0.17
CA ARG A 36 -1.59 2.80 0.48
C ARG A 36 -0.67 3.07 1.66
N SER A 37 -0.71 2.23 2.69
CA SER A 37 0.21 2.34 3.83
C SER A 37 1.66 2.18 3.38
N PHE A 38 1.94 1.16 2.55
CA PHE A 38 3.25 0.96 1.94
C PHE A 38 3.74 2.21 1.19
N LEU A 39 2.93 2.75 0.27
CA LEU A 39 3.30 3.93 -0.53
C LEU A 39 3.49 5.18 0.35
N LYS A 40 2.64 5.35 1.36
CA LYS A 40 2.72 6.47 2.31
C LYS A 40 3.99 6.40 3.14
N THR A 41 4.38 5.22 3.63
CA THR A 41 5.60 5.03 4.43
C THR A 41 6.87 5.26 3.61
N LEU A 42 6.88 4.88 2.33
CA LEU A 42 8.02 5.18 1.46
C LEU A 42 8.14 6.66 1.10
N GLU A 43 7.10 7.47 1.36
CA GLU A 43 7.04 8.90 1.02
C GLU A 43 7.54 9.17 -0.42
N GLY A 44 7.29 8.23 -1.34
CA GLY A 44 7.74 8.32 -2.71
C GLY A 44 6.86 9.30 -3.49
N GLY A 45 7.48 10.28 -4.15
CA GLY A 45 6.76 11.14 -5.10
C GLY A 45 6.27 10.36 -6.31
N CYS A 46 5.42 10.98 -7.14
CA CYS A 46 4.87 10.38 -8.37
C CYS A 46 5.94 9.89 -9.38
N GLN A 47 7.20 10.29 -9.19
CA GLN A 47 8.31 9.98 -10.08
C GLN A 47 9.16 8.78 -9.63
N VAL A 48 8.86 8.20 -8.46
CA VAL A 48 9.60 7.04 -7.95
C VAL A 48 9.00 5.75 -8.53
N PRO A 49 9.78 4.90 -9.21
CA PRO A 49 9.34 3.57 -9.61
C PRO A 49 9.14 2.67 -8.39
N MET A 50 7.90 2.55 -7.95
CA MET A 50 7.51 1.70 -6.83
C MET A 50 6.11 1.16 -7.04
N GLY A 51 5.81 0.04 -6.39
CA GLY A 51 4.48 -0.55 -6.42
C GLY A 51 4.31 -1.59 -5.34
N ALA A 52 3.05 -1.83 -4.98
CA ALA A 52 2.67 -2.92 -4.11
C ALA A 52 1.39 -3.57 -4.64
N LEU A 53 1.26 -4.87 -4.36
CA LEU A 53 0.07 -5.67 -4.61
C LEU A 53 -0.22 -6.47 -3.36
N ALA A 54 -1.38 -6.22 -2.76
CA ALA A 54 -1.90 -6.98 -1.62
C ALA A 54 -2.99 -7.95 -2.09
N GLU A 55 -3.04 -9.12 -1.47
CA GLU A 55 -4.05 -10.16 -1.73
C GLU A 55 -4.54 -10.71 -0.38
N VAL A 56 -5.86 -10.73 -0.19
CA VAL A 56 -6.51 -11.31 1.00
C VAL A 56 -7.13 -12.67 0.67
N ALA A 57 -6.80 -13.68 1.47
CA ALA A 57 -7.39 -15.00 1.37
C ALA A 57 -8.68 -15.12 2.20
N TYR A 58 -9.49 -16.15 1.90
CA TYR A 58 -10.78 -16.39 2.56
C TYR A 58 -10.68 -16.63 4.07
N ASP A 59 -9.52 -17.06 4.58
CA ASP A 59 -9.27 -17.28 6.00
C ASP A 59 -8.87 -15.99 6.76
N GLY A 60 -8.85 -14.85 6.07
CA GLY A 60 -8.46 -13.56 6.62
C GLY A 60 -6.96 -13.30 6.62
N SER A 61 -6.15 -14.25 6.12
CA SER A 61 -4.73 -14.00 5.88
C SER A 61 -4.52 -13.06 4.70
N MET A 62 -3.46 -12.26 4.79
CA MET A 62 -3.06 -11.29 3.78
C MET A 62 -1.59 -11.53 3.42
N ARG A 63 -1.29 -11.40 2.13
CA ARG A 63 0.07 -11.29 1.61
C ARG A 63 0.20 -10.02 0.79
N ILE A 64 1.24 -9.24 1.03
CA ILE A 64 1.59 -8.07 0.22
C ILE A 64 2.99 -8.23 -0.35
N ARG A 65 3.15 -7.97 -1.64
CA ARG A 65 4.44 -7.89 -2.32
C ARG A 65 4.64 -6.49 -2.83
N GLY A 66 5.83 -5.93 -2.66
CA GLY A 66 6.16 -4.61 -3.17
C GLY A 66 7.60 -4.49 -3.59
N PHE A 67 7.86 -3.45 -4.38
CA PHE A 67 9.18 -3.16 -4.92
C PHE A 67 9.47 -1.66 -4.95
N VAL A 68 10.77 -1.33 -4.99
CA VAL A 68 11.31 0.00 -5.28
C VAL A 68 12.49 -0.16 -6.25
N SER A 69 12.56 0.66 -7.30
CA SER A 69 13.69 0.67 -8.21
C SER A 69 14.17 2.07 -8.56
N ASP A 70 15.40 2.18 -9.07
CA ASP A 70 15.86 3.41 -9.70
C ASP A 70 15.24 3.55 -11.11
N LEU A 71 15.38 4.75 -11.70
CA LEU A 71 14.79 5.09 -13.01
C LEU A 71 15.34 4.22 -14.15
N GLU A 72 16.55 3.71 -14.01
CA GLU A 72 17.19 2.84 -15.00
C GLU A 72 16.94 1.34 -14.73
N GLY A 73 16.27 0.99 -13.63
CA GLY A 73 16.01 -0.38 -13.20
C GLY A 73 17.25 -1.19 -12.79
N ARG A 74 18.40 -0.54 -12.55
CA ARG A 74 19.66 -1.21 -12.19
C ARG A 74 19.68 -1.60 -10.71
N ARG A 75 19.15 -0.73 -9.86
CA ARG A 75 18.89 -1.02 -8.45
C ARG A 75 17.42 -1.35 -8.31
N PHE A 76 17.13 -2.57 -7.85
CA PHE A 76 15.78 -3.10 -7.71
C PHE A 76 15.69 -3.87 -6.40
N PHE A 77 14.80 -3.43 -5.51
CA PHE A 77 14.53 -4.07 -4.24
C PHE A 77 13.10 -4.56 -4.23
N GLU A 78 12.89 -5.83 -3.94
CA GLU A 78 11.58 -6.44 -3.80
C GLU A 78 11.50 -7.22 -2.49
N ALA A 79 10.34 -7.19 -1.87
CA ALA A 79 10.05 -7.95 -0.67
C ALA A 79 8.58 -8.36 -0.63
N THR A 80 8.31 -9.34 0.23
CA THR A 80 6.98 -9.79 0.59
C THR A 80 6.83 -9.70 2.11
N GLU A 81 5.64 -9.36 2.56
CA GLU A 81 5.19 -9.43 3.94
C GLU A 81 3.82 -10.09 4.03
N GLU A 82 3.54 -10.67 5.19
CA GLU A 82 2.30 -11.38 5.48
C GLU A 82 1.73 -10.92 6.82
N GLY A 83 0.44 -11.16 7.02
CA GLY A 83 -0.26 -10.85 8.26
C GLY A 83 -1.75 -11.09 8.16
N HIS A 84 -2.50 -10.54 9.10
CA HIS A 84 -3.96 -10.61 9.07
C HIS A 84 -4.54 -9.39 8.35
N ALA A 85 -5.64 -9.55 7.60
CA ALA A 85 -6.28 -8.46 6.87
C ALA A 85 -6.76 -7.30 7.77
N LEU A 86 -7.06 -7.60 9.05
CA LEU A 86 -7.40 -6.58 10.06
C LEU A 86 -6.21 -5.67 10.43
N GLU A 87 -4.98 -6.09 10.12
CA GLU A 87 -3.75 -5.35 10.35
C GLU A 87 -3.17 -4.77 9.04
N ALA A 88 -3.98 -4.66 7.99
CA ALA A 88 -3.54 -4.31 6.64
C ALA A 88 -2.57 -3.11 6.58
N GLU A 89 -2.88 -2.01 7.26
CA GLU A 89 -2.01 -0.82 7.28
C GLU A 89 -0.63 -1.12 7.89
N GLU A 90 -0.62 -1.91 8.96
CA GLU A 90 0.60 -2.31 9.67
C GLU A 90 1.43 -3.29 8.82
N VAL A 91 0.79 -4.25 8.14
CA VAL A 91 1.44 -5.14 7.17
C VAL A 91 2.11 -4.33 6.05
N GLY A 92 1.42 -3.33 5.49
CA GLY A 92 1.98 -2.44 4.47
C GLY A 92 3.17 -1.61 4.97
N ARG A 93 3.09 -1.10 6.20
CA ARG A 93 4.19 -0.36 6.84
C ARG A 93 5.43 -1.23 7.02
N ARG A 94 5.27 -2.47 7.51
CA ARG A 94 6.39 -3.41 7.68
C ARG A 94 7.09 -3.71 6.36
N LEU A 95 6.33 -3.88 5.28
CA LEU A 95 6.89 -4.10 3.95
C LEU A 95 7.76 -2.92 3.50
N ALA A 96 7.29 -1.69 3.68
CA ALA A 96 8.05 -0.49 3.35
C ALA A 96 9.33 -0.40 4.17
N GLU A 97 9.26 -0.61 5.48
CA GLU A 97 10.43 -0.59 6.37
C GLU A 97 11.47 -1.65 6.01
N LYS A 98 11.01 -2.82 5.58
CA LYS A 98 11.89 -3.90 5.09
C LYS A 98 12.67 -3.44 3.86
N LEU A 99 11.99 -2.86 2.86
CA LEU A 99 12.67 -2.36 1.66
C LEU A 99 13.63 -1.20 1.97
N LEU A 100 13.25 -0.27 2.86
CA LEU A 100 14.12 0.82 3.29
C LEU A 100 15.41 0.29 3.91
N LYS A 101 15.32 -0.73 4.78
CA LYS A 101 16.49 -1.38 5.39
C LYS A 101 17.34 -2.16 4.39
N SER A 102 16.76 -2.61 3.28
CA SER A 102 17.47 -3.32 2.21
C SER A 102 18.25 -2.40 1.25
N GLY A 103 18.08 -1.08 1.35
CA GLY A 103 18.79 -0.11 0.51
C GLY A 103 17.88 0.79 -0.35
N ALA A 104 16.56 0.58 -0.32
CA ALA A 104 15.63 1.44 -1.06
C ALA A 104 15.64 2.90 -0.58
N ALA A 105 16.08 3.15 0.66
CA ALA A 105 16.23 4.50 1.22
C ALA A 105 17.20 5.38 0.41
N GLU A 106 18.26 4.78 -0.17
CA GLU A 106 19.24 5.51 -0.99
C GLU A 106 18.63 5.95 -2.32
N ILE A 107 17.86 5.09 -2.96
CA ILE A 107 17.12 5.44 -4.20
C ILE A 107 16.16 6.60 -3.93
N LEU A 108 15.42 6.52 -2.82
CA LEU A 108 14.43 7.54 -2.48
C LEU A 108 15.07 8.89 -2.16
N SER A 109 16.24 8.92 -1.51
CA SER A 109 16.92 10.17 -1.21
C SER A 109 17.49 10.84 -2.46
N GLU A 110 18.07 10.08 -3.38
CA GLU A 110 18.57 10.57 -4.67
C GLU A 110 17.47 11.20 -5.53
N LEU A 111 16.30 10.55 -5.58
CA LEU A 111 15.15 11.01 -6.37
C LEU A 111 14.40 12.20 -5.74
N ARG A 112 14.55 12.45 -4.43
CA ARG A 112 13.97 13.63 -3.75
C ARG A 112 14.85 14.86 -3.84
N GLY A 113 16.17 14.66 -3.99
CA GLY A 113 17.15 15.75 -4.08
C GLY A 113 17.40 16.26 -5.50
N SER A 114 16.69 15.73 -6.50
CA SER A 114 16.80 16.10 -7.92
C SER A 114 15.74 17.11 -8.36
#